data_AF-A0A8C4TKK1-F1
#
_entry.id   AF-A0A8C4TKK1-F1
#
_cell.length_a   1.000
_cell.length_b   1.000
_cell.length_c   1.000
_cell.angle_alpha   90.00
_cell.angle_beta   90.00
_cell.angle_gamma   90.00
#
_symmetry.space_group_name_H-M   'P 1'
#
loop_
_entity.id
_entity.type
_entity.pdbx_description
1 polymer ?
#
loop_
_entity_poly.entity_id
_entity_poly.type
_entity_poly.pdbx_seq_one_letter_code
_entity_poly.pdbx_strand_id
1 'polypeptide(L)'
;MALSRGRAAGGWPVSLCRRFMTVWRKLESGSEEEEEKEAAAAVYVHWPYCQRRCTYCNFNKYVKPAVDHDLMQQCLVRESETLLHLSQIKRISSVYFGGGTPSLAKPATIAKLLETFSKCAQLPDDTEVTLEVNPTSAGASKLAEFRSAGVNRFSLGIQTLNDQDLVTLGRDHNSRDSLRTLQEAKELCPGRTSVDVIFGRPGQSTDLWERELEELLVACDDHVSLYQLTLERGTALFKQVHSGKLDMPTEEQTAIMYETAREILKQHGFQQYEVSNFARNDAVSNHNLMYWRGRQYIGIGPGAHGRFRPSTEGGAQREARVQTLEPDVWMMEVKNSGHGTRKRVRLTQLDVLEEALAMGMRMTRGITHEHWKKCCASWGLQDVFMQSPEIQSLAQQGLLIIDNRGLRCSWEALAVLDCLLPVLLNQLHVFASDRLVNNFETP
;
A
#
# COMPACT_ATOMS: atom_id res chain seq x y z
N MET A 1 -55.63 -20.47 -46.14
CA MET A 1 -55.95 -21.53 -45.15
C MET A 1 -54.99 -21.35 -43.98
N ALA A 2 -55.35 -20.52 -42.99
CA ALA A 2 -55.91 -20.88 -41.67
C ALA A 2 -54.79 -21.23 -40.65
N LEU A 3 -54.36 -20.27 -39.81
CA LEU A 3 -54.69 -20.10 -38.36
C LEU A 3 -54.15 -21.27 -37.50
N SER A 4 -53.33 -21.09 -36.45
CA SER A 4 -53.56 -20.21 -35.28
C SER A 4 -52.29 -19.83 -34.50
N ARG A 5 -52.28 -18.57 -34.04
CA ARG A 5 -51.32 -17.96 -33.10
C ARG A 5 -51.74 -18.22 -31.65
N GLY A 6 -50.79 -18.57 -30.77
CA GLY A 6 -50.92 -18.40 -29.32
C GLY A 6 -50.12 -17.19 -28.87
N ARG A 7 -50.79 -16.12 -28.42
CA ARG A 7 -50.19 -14.94 -27.77
C ARG A 7 -50.39 -15.07 -26.26
N ALA A 8 -49.32 -14.94 -25.48
CA ALA A 8 -49.41 -14.54 -24.08
C ALA A 8 -49.59 -13.01 -24.01
N ALA A 9 -50.37 -12.53 -23.05
CA ALA A 9 -50.67 -11.12 -22.85
C ALA A 9 -49.41 -10.33 -22.48
N GLY A 10 -49.14 -9.26 -23.23
CA GLY A 10 -47.92 -8.44 -23.12
C GLY A 10 -46.94 -8.74 -24.25
N GLY A 11 -47.19 -8.16 -25.43
CA GLY A 11 -46.50 -8.49 -26.69
C GLY A 11 -45.02 -8.11 -26.74
N TRP A 12 -44.14 -8.96 -26.21
CA TRP A 12 -42.69 -8.90 -26.40
C TRP A 12 -42.19 -10.23 -27.00
N PRO A 13 -41.22 -10.21 -27.94
CA PRO A 13 -40.66 -11.44 -28.52
C PRO A 13 -39.87 -12.25 -27.49
N VAL A 14 -39.98 -13.58 -27.51
CA VAL A 14 -39.34 -14.54 -26.58
C VAL A 14 -37.81 -14.36 -26.49
N SER A 15 -37.17 -13.83 -27.53
CA SER A 15 -35.74 -13.48 -27.55
C SER A 15 -35.38 -12.26 -26.68
N LEU A 16 -36.33 -11.33 -26.46
CA LEU A 16 -36.13 -10.19 -25.56
C LEU A 16 -36.27 -10.57 -24.09
N CYS A 17 -37.12 -11.55 -23.73
CA CYS A 17 -37.21 -12.08 -22.37
C CYS A 17 -35.92 -12.77 -21.90
N ARG A 18 -35.20 -13.48 -22.79
CA ARG A 18 -33.87 -14.04 -22.47
C ARG A 18 -32.79 -12.97 -22.28
N ARG A 19 -32.86 -11.87 -23.03
CA ARG A 19 -31.94 -10.74 -22.89
C ARG A 19 -32.19 -9.96 -21.59
N PHE A 20 -33.46 -9.82 -21.16
CA PHE A 20 -33.82 -9.27 -19.86
C PHE A 20 -33.36 -10.13 -18.68
N MET A 21 -33.49 -11.47 -18.76
CA MET A 21 -32.95 -12.37 -17.72
C MET A 21 -31.42 -12.37 -17.63
N THR A 22 -30.72 -12.12 -18.74
CA THR A 22 -29.25 -12.04 -18.75
C THR A 22 -28.75 -10.69 -18.21
N VAL A 23 -29.51 -9.61 -18.41
CA VAL A 23 -29.26 -8.30 -17.79
C VAL A 23 -29.60 -8.31 -16.29
N TRP A 24 -30.65 -9.02 -15.88
CA TRP A 24 -30.96 -9.25 -14.47
C TRP A 24 -29.90 -10.10 -13.76
N ARG A 25 -29.44 -11.19 -14.36
CA ARG A 25 -28.29 -11.96 -13.84
C ARG A 25 -26.98 -11.16 -13.77
N LYS A 26 -26.80 -10.14 -14.61
CA LYS A 26 -25.64 -9.23 -14.56
C LYS A 26 -25.76 -8.16 -13.47
N LEU A 27 -26.97 -7.86 -13.01
CA LEU A 27 -27.24 -6.98 -11.87
C LEU A 27 -27.11 -7.77 -10.55
N GLU A 28 -27.51 -9.04 -10.51
CA GLU A 28 -27.28 -9.96 -9.39
C GLU A 28 -25.80 -10.41 -9.29
N SER A 29 -25.10 -10.63 -10.42
CA SER A 29 -23.66 -10.89 -10.40
C SER A 29 -22.85 -9.68 -9.99
N GLY A 30 -23.39 -8.46 -10.17
CA GLY A 30 -22.78 -7.23 -9.66
C GLY A 30 -22.69 -7.24 -8.14
N SER A 31 -23.74 -7.68 -7.44
CA SER A 31 -23.70 -7.83 -5.99
C SER A 31 -22.77 -8.95 -5.53
N GLU A 32 -22.70 -10.10 -6.23
CA GLU A 32 -21.82 -11.21 -5.85
C GLU A 32 -20.33 -10.89 -6.09
N GLU A 33 -19.95 -10.31 -7.23
CA GLU A 33 -18.57 -9.87 -7.52
C GLU A 33 -18.13 -8.71 -6.61
N GLU A 34 -19.09 -7.94 -6.09
CA GLU A 34 -18.84 -6.84 -5.15
C GLU A 34 -18.78 -7.31 -3.68
N GLU A 35 -19.61 -8.26 -3.25
CA GLU A 35 -19.48 -8.96 -1.96
C GLU A 35 -18.16 -9.74 -1.89
N GLU A 36 -17.75 -10.37 -3.00
CA GLU A 36 -16.48 -11.09 -3.12
C GLU A 36 -15.27 -10.15 -2.99
N LYS A 37 -15.38 -8.91 -3.49
CA LYS A 37 -14.37 -7.84 -3.31
C LYS A 37 -14.37 -7.24 -1.91
N GLU A 38 -15.51 -7.19 -1.22
CA GLU A 38 -15.56 -6.79 0.19
C GLU A 38 -15.05 -7.90 1.11
N ALA A 39 -15.21 -9.16 0.74
CA ALA A 39 -14.67 -10.32 1.44
C ALA A 39 -13.19 -10.60 1.13
N ALA A 40 -12.53 -9.76 0.34
CA ALA A 40 -11.11 -9.85 0.04
C ALA A 40 -10.26 -8.92 0.93
N ALA A 41 -9.05 -9.36 1.27
CA ALA A 41 -8.08 -8.51 1.96
C ALA A 41 -6.66 -8.73 1.46
N ALA A 42 -5.84 -7.70 1.56
CA ALA A 42 -4.40 -7.82 1.46
C ALA A 42 -3.83 -8.40 2.77
N VAL A 43 -2.71 -9.12 2.71
CA VAL A 43 -2.04 -9.65 3.90
C VAL A 43 -0.62 -9.08 3.97
N TYR A 44 -0.31 -8.42 5.07
CA TYR A 44 1.02 -7.93 5.38
C TYR A 44 1.64 -8.75 6.50
N VAL A 45 2.85 -9.24 6.27
CA VAL A 45 3.62 -9.98 7.24
C VAL A 45 4.88 -9.19 7.57
N HIS A 46 5.00 -8.79 8.83
CA HIS A 46 6.13 -8.04 9.33
C HIS A 46 7.23 -8.97 9.84
N TRP A 47 8.39 -8.94 9.19
CA TRP A 47 9.62 -9.52 9.70
C TRP A 47 10.45 -8.44 10.41
N PRO A 48 10.64 -8.49 11.73
CA PRO A 48 11.17 -7.37 12.49
C PRO A 48 12.70 -7.29 12.49
N TYR A 49 13.42 -8.30 11.97
CA TYR A 49 14.87 -8.39 12.18
C TYR A 49 15.67 -7.80 11.03
N CYS A 50 16.72 -7.06 11.38
CA CYS A 50 17.76 -6.57 10.47
C CYS A 50 19.14 -7.09 10.91
N GLN A 51 20.08 -7.20 9.96
CA GLN A 51 21.49 -7.43 10.29
C GLN A 51 22.13 -6.20 10.94
N ARG A 52 21.79 -5.01 10.45
CA ARG A 52 22.30 -3.73 10.96
C ARG A 52 21.21 -2.67 10.94
N ARG A 53 21.39 -1.64 11.76
CA ARG A 53 20.50 -0.47 11.80
C ARG A 53 21.03 0.61 10.87
N CYS A 54 20.27 0.94 9.83
CA CYS A 54 20.54 2.09 8.96
C CYS A 54 20.45 3.40 9.76
N THR A 55 21.25 4.40 9.42
CA THR A 55 21.41 5.63 10.21
C THR A 55 20.16 6.51 10.21
N TYR A 56 19.30 6.38 9.19
CA TYR A 56 18.07 7.15 8.98
C TYR A 56 16.79 6.41 9.39
N CYS A 57 16.84 5.08 9.51
CA CYS A 57 15.63 4.27 9.61
C CYS A 57 14.94 4.43 10.98
N ASN A 58 13.64 4.76 10.96
CA ASN A 58 12.76 4.86 12.13
C ASN A 58 11.66 3.77 12.19
N PHE A 59 11.70 2.75 11.31
CA PHE A 59 10.74 1.64 11.35
C PHE A 59 10.81 0.77 12.62
N ASN A 60 9.83 -0.12 12.82
CA ASN A 60 9.90 -1.16 13.84
C ASN A 60 10.90 -2.24 13.40
N LYS A 61 12.11 -2.24 13.97
CA LYS A 61 13.17 -3.20 13.62
C LYS A 61 14.13 -3.46 14.77
N TYR A 62 14.67 -4.67 14.79
CA TYR A 62 15.51 -5.18 15.86
C TYR A 62 16.76 -5.84 15.25
N VAL A 63 17.90 -5.58 15.87
CA VAL A 63 19.15 -6.29 15.55
C VAL A 63 19.40 -7.28 16.67
N LYS A 64 19.34 -8.58 16.36
CA LYS A 64 19.52 -9.67 17.33
C LYS A 64 20.62 -10.61 16.82
N PRO A 65 21.62 -10.99 17.65
CA PRO A 65 22.71 -11.85 17.19
C PRO A 65 22.27 -13.22 16.67
N ALA A 66 21.21 -13.77 17.26
CA ALA A 66 20.61 -15.03 16.87
C ALA A 66 19.08 -14.93 16.90
N VAL A 67 18.44 -15.31 15.80
CA VAL A 67 16.98 -15.39 15.67
C VAL A 67 16.58 -16.85 15.75
N ASP A 68 15.63 -17.16 16.62
CA ASP A 68 14.95 -18.46 16.61
C ASP A 68 13.92 -18.45 15.47
N HIS A 69 14.38 -18.85 14.29
CA HIS A 69 13.57 -18.86 13.07
C HIS A 69 12.36 -19.79 13.17
N ASP A 70 12.50 -20.91 13.87
CA ASP A 70 11.45 -21.93 13.92
C ASP A 70 10.35 -21.46 14.87
N LEU A 71 10.72 -20.86 15.99
CA LEU A 71 9.77 -20.20 16.88
C LEU A 71 9.07 -19.02 16.21
N MET A 72 9.80 -18.15 15.52
CA MET A 72 9.23 -17.02 14.79
C MET A 72 8.21 -17.50 13.74
N GLN A 73 8.55 -18.54 12.97
CA GLN A 73 7.65 -19.15 12.00
C GLN A 73 6.39 -19.71 12.66
N GLN A 74 6.52 -20.44 13.77
CA GLN A 74 5.37 -20.99 14.50
C GLN A 74 4.42 -19.89 14.98
N CYS A 75 4.94 -18.81 15.55
CA CYS A 75 4.13 -17.68 15.99
C CYS A 75 3.47 -16.95 14.79
N LEU A 76 4.19 -16.73 13.70
CA LEU A 76 3.61 -16.10 12.50
C LEU A 76 2.46 -16.94 11.93
N VAL A 77 2.63 -18.26 11.84
CA VAL A 77 1.57 -19.19 11.41
C VAL A 77 0.37 -19.13 12.35
N ARG A 78 0.61 -19.20 13.66
CA ARG A 78 -0.46 -19.17 14.67
C ARG A 78 -1.28 -17.88 14.64
N GLU A 79 -0.61 -16.74 14.50
CA GLU A 79 -1.30 -15.45 14.37
C GLU A 79 -2.03 -15.33 13.04
N SER A 80 -1.46 -15.87 11.95
CA SER A 80 -2.14 -15.94 10.65
C SER A 80 -3.46 -16.69 10.75
N GLU A 81 -3.46 -17.90 11.32
CA GLU A 81 -4.67 -18.70 11.52
C GLU A 81 -5.71 -17.94 12.35
N THR A 82 -5.27 -17.30 13.43
CA THR A 82 -6.14 -16.58 14.36
C THR A 82 -6.78 -15.36 13.71
N LEU A 83 -6.00 -14.51 13.03
CA LEU A 83 -6.51 -13.29 12.42
C LEU A 83 -7.33 -13.56 11.16
N LEU A 84 -6.95 -14.56 10.35
CA LEU A 84 -7.75 -14.97 9.20
C LEU A 84 -9.09 -15.55 9.64
N HIS A 85 -9.10 -16.41 10.67
CA HIS A 85 -10.34 -16.91 11.25
C HIS A 85 -11.23 -15.78 11.79
N LEU A 86 -10.65 -14.83 12.52
CA LEU A 86 -11.38 -13.68 13.05
C LEU A 86 -12.00 -12.81 11.94
N SER A 87 -11.24 -12.58 10.87
CA SER A 87 -11.66 -11.74 9.76
C SER A 87 -12.70 -12.40 8.84
N GLN A 88 -12.70 -13.73 8.75
CA GLN A 88 -13.53 -14.51 7.81
C GLN A 88 -13.43 -14.08 6.35
N ILE A 89 -12.30 -13.44 5.97
CA ILE A 89 -12.05 -13.09 4.57
C ILE A 89 -12.12 -14.36 3.71
N LYS A 90 -12.72 -14.23 2.52
CA LYS A 90 -12.87 -15.35 1.59
C LYS A 90 -11.71 -15.45 0.62
N ARG A 91 -11.03 -14.33 0.36
CA ARG A 91 -9.95 -14.23 -0.63
C ARG A 91 -8.81 -13.34 -0.14
N ILE A 92 -7.58 -13.74 -0.46
CA ILE A 92 -6.39 -12.90 -0.28
C ILE A 92 -6.04 -12.27 -1.62
N SER A 93 -6.01 -10.93 -1.67
CA SER A 93 -5.77 -10.17 -2.90
C SER A 93 -4.29 -9.96 -3.22
N SER A 94 -3.47 -9.90 -2.18
CA SER A 94 -2.02 -9.71 -2.26
C SER A 94 -1.38 -10.10 -0.93
N VAL A 95 -0.12 -10.51 -0.97
CA VAL A 95 0.71 -10.79 0.20
C VAL A 95 1.97 -9.95 0.10
N TYR A 96 2.36 -9.30 1.19
CA TYR A 96 3.56 -8.50 1.25
C TYR A 96 4.35 -8.81 2.52
N PHE A 97 5.58 -9.28 2.31
CA PHE A 97 6.55 -9.51 3.37
C PHE A 97 7.46 -8.29 3.45
N GLY A 98 7.32 -7.53 4.53
CA GLY A 98 8.08 -6.29 4.76
C GLY A 98 8.63 -6.18 6.17
N GLY A 99 9.18 -5.00 6.51
CA GLY A 99 9.49 -4.62 7.88
C GLY A 99 10.96 -4.26 8.09
N GLY A 100 11.67 -5.06 8.88
CA GLY A 100 13.11 -4.97 9.01
C GLY A 100 13.79 -5.45 7.73
N THR A 101 14.05 -6.75 7.61
CA THR A 101 14.65 -7.33 6.40
C THR A 101 14.13 -8.74 6.17
N PRO A 102 12.95 -8.91 5.54
CA PRO A 102 12.29 -10.21 5.41
C PRO A 102 13.06 -11.22 4.55
N SER A 103 13.93 -10.76 3.65
CA SER A 103 14.93 -11.59 2.96
C SER A 103 15.93 -12.31 3.89
N LEU A 104 15.99 -11.97 5.18
CA LEU A 104 16.75 -12.74 6.18
C LEU A 104 15.99 -13.96 6.71
N ALA A 105 14.69 -14.06 6.48
CA ALA A 105 13.90 -15.22 6.88
C ALA A 105 14.37 -16.49 6.14
N LYS A 106 13.98 -17.66 6.66
CA LYS A 106 14.13 -18.91 5.90
C LYS A 106 13.08 -18.92 4.78
N PRO A 107 13.39 -19.29 3.53
CA PRO A 107 12.38 -19.46 2.48
C PRO A 107 11.24 -20.40 2.89
N ALA A 108 11.54 -21.42 3.69
CA ALA A 108 10.53 -22.32 4.27
C ALA A 108 9.48 -21.59 5.14
N THR A 109 9.83 -20.48 5.79
CA THR A 109 8.87 -19.65 6.54
C THR A 109 7.85 -19.00 5.61
N ILE A 110 8.30 -18.48 4.46
CA ILE A 110 7.43 -17.90 3.44
C ILE A 110 6.48 -18.97 2.87
N ALA A 111 7.04 -20.12 2.46
CA ALA A 111 6.26 -21.24 1.96
C ALA A 111 5.20 -21.70 2.97
N LYS A 112 5.58 -21.81 4.26
CA LYS A 112 4.65 -22.23 5.32
C LYS A 112 3.52 -21.23 5.54
N LEU A 113 3.80 -19.93 5.46
CA LEU A 113 2.79 -18.90 5.60
C LEU A 113 1.82 -18.91 4.41
N LEU A 114 2.31 -19.00 3.18
CA LEU A 114 1.45 -19.11 1.99
C LEU A 114 0.60 -20.38 2.02
N GLU A 115 1.16 -21.52 2.44
CA GLU A 115 0.40 -22.76 2.68
C GLU A 115 -0.72 -22.52 3.71
N THR A 116 -0.41 -21.86 4.83
CA THR A 116 -1.38 -21.54 5.87
C THR A 116 -2.49 -20.63 5.35
N PHE A 117 -2.12 -19.59 4.60
CA PHE A 117 -3.06 -18.67 3.96
C PHE A 117 -4.03 -19.39 3.03
N SER A 118 -3.52 -20.27 2.17
CA SER A 118 -4.34 -21.06 1.23
C SER A 118 -5.32 -22.02 1.91
N LYS A 119 -5.03 -22.44 3.15
CA LYS A 119 -5.93 -23.26 3.98
C LYS A 119 -7.04 -22.45 4.64
N CYS A 120 -6.80 -21.16 4.89
CA CYS A 120 -7.73 -20.29 5.60
C CYS A 120 -8.63 -19.48 4.66
N ALA A 121 -8.14 -19.10 3.48
CA ALA A 121 -8.87 -18.31 2.48
C ALA A 121 -8.40 -18.68 1.07
N GLN A 122 -9.18 -18.32 0.04
CA GLN A 122 -8.77 -18.49 -1.34
C GLN A 122 -7.49 -17.68 -1.61
N LEU A 123 -6.42 -18.36 -2.03
CA LEU A 123 -5.18 -17.77 -2.48
C LEU A 123 -4.94 -18.18 -3.94
N PRO A 124 -5.38 -17.36 -4.90
CA PRO A 124 -5.16 -17.59 -6.33
C PRO A 124 -3.68 -17.71 -6.69
N ASP A 125 -3.38 -18.50 -7.71
CA ASP A 125 -2.00 -18.72 -8.20
C ASP A 125 -1.34 -17.44 -8.74
N ASP A 126 -2.15 -16.50 -9.23
CA ASP A 126 -1.69 -15.21 -9.77
C ASP A 126 -1.62 -14.08 -8.72
N THR A 127 -1.94 -14.38 -7.46
CA THR A 127 -1.87 -13.40 -6.37
C THR A 127 -0.46 -12.82 -6.26
N GLU A 128 -0.37 -11.50 -6.20
CA GLU A 128 0.90 -10.82 -5.99
C GLU A 128 1.47 -11.18 -4.61
N VAL A 129 2.68 -11.74 -4.58
CA VAL A 129 3.44 -12.05 -3.37
C VAL A 129 4.76 -11.31 -3.44
N THR A 130 4.83 -10.19 -2.72
CA THR A 130 6.01 -9.31 -2.67
C THR A 130 6.91 -9.63 -1.48
N LEU A 131 8.23 -9.65 -1.69
CA LEU A 131 9.24 -9.72 -0.64
C LEU A 131 10.20 -8.53 -0.71
N GLU A 132 10.40 -7.83 0.41
CA GLU A 132 11.46 -6.82 0.54
C GLU A 132 12.85 -7.44 0.69
N VAL A 133 13.80 -6.94 -0.09
CA VAL A 133 15.17 -7.45 -0.13
C VAL A 133 16.16 -6.32 0.15
N ASN A 134 17.03 -6.55 1.14
CA ASN A 134 18.25 -5.77 1.28
C ASN A 134 19.33 -6.40 0.39
N PRO A 135 19.99 -5.67 -0.52
CA PRO A 135 20.97 -6.23 -1.48
C PRO A 135 22.28 -6.79 -0.88
N THR A 136 22.30 -7.23 0.38
CA THR A 136 23.47 -7.89 0.96
C THR A 136 23.61 -9.30 0.44
N SER A 137 24.80 -9.89 0.55
CA SER A 137 25.00 -11.32 0.21
C SER A 137 24.01 -12.24 0.92
N ALA A 138 23.70 -11.98 2.19
CA ALA A 138 22.73 -12.77 2.94
C ALA A 138 21.28 -12.60 2.44
N GLY A 139 20.89 -11.39 2.02
CA GLY A 139 19.56 -11.12 1.48
C GLY A 139 19.39 -11.64 0.04
N ALA A 140 20.42 -11.50 -0.80
CA ALA A 140 20.38 -11.84 -2.21
C ALA A 140 20.60 -13.33 -2.50
N SER A 141 21.37 -14.05 -1.67
CA SER A 141 21.73 -15.46 -1.94
C SER A 141 20.57 -16.46 -2.04
N LYS A 142 19.35 -16.04 -1.66
CA LYS A 142 18.17 -16.91 -1.56
C LYS A 142 17.02 -16.49 -2.48
N LEU A 143 17.23 -15.58 -3.43
CA LEU A 143 16.14 -15.09 -4.29
C LEU A 143 15.43 -16.23 -5.03
N ALA A 144 16.19 -17.17 -5.61
CA ALA A 144 15.61 -18.34 -6.29
C ALA A 144 14.81 -19.27 -5.35
N GLU A 145 15.27 -19.43 -4.10
CA GLU A 145 14.54 -20.19 -3.09
C GLU A 145 13.25 -19.49 -2.66
N PHE A 146 13.27 -18.16 -2.50
CA PHE A 146 12.07 -17.38 -2.22
C PHE A 146 11.07 -17.43 -3.37
N ARG A 147 11.57 -17.38 -4.62
CA ARG A 147 10.74 -17.58 -5.81
C ARG A 147 10.06 -18.95 -5.80
N SER A 148 10.82 -19.99 -5.47
CA SER A 148 10.32 -21.37 -5.31
C SER A 148 9.35 -21.50 -4.13
N ALA A 149 9.50 -20.69 -3.09
CA ALA A 149 8.60 -20.64 -1.94
C ALA A 149 7.27 -19.92 -2.24
N GLY A 150 7.11 -19.30 -3.41
CA GLY A 150 5.87 -18.65 -3.85
C GLY A 150 5.96 -17.12 -4.01
N VAL A 151 7.10 -16.49 -3.72
CA VAL A 151 7.32 -15.07 -4.04
C VAL A 151 7.29 -14.88 -5.55
N ASN A 152 6.61 -13.84 -6.03
CA ASN A 152 6.56 -13.51 -7.46
C ASN A 152 6.77 -12.02 -7.76
N ARG A 153 7.16 -11.24 -6.75
CA ARG A 153 7.56 -9.83 -6.85
C ARG A 153 8.64 -9.53 -5.81
N PHE A 154 9.68 -8.77 -6.19
CA PHE A 154 10.74 -8.34 -5.27
C PHE A 154 10.76 -6.81 -5.15
N SER A 155 10.90 -6.28 -3.93
CA SER A 155 11.17 -4.85 -3.70
C SER A 155 12.58 -4.69 -3.15
N LEU A 156 13.47 -4.08 -3.93
CA LEU A 156 14.89 -3.98 -3.60
C LEU A 156 15.20 -2.62 -2.99
N GLY A 157 15.66 -2.64 -1.75
CA GLY A 157 16.09 -1.44 -1.04
C GLY A 157 17.47 -0.93 -1.49
N ILE A 158 17.61 -0.45 -2.73
CA ILE A 158 18.89 0.05 -3.28
C ILE A 158 19.30 1.35 -2.60
N GLN A 159 18.34 2.27 -2.41
CA GLN A 159 18.50 3.63 -1.86
C GLN A 159 19.32 4.58 -2.75
N THR A 160 20.51 4.16 -3.19
CA THR A 160 21.47 4.95 -3.97
C THR A 160 22.50 4.04 -4.63
N LEU A 161 23.03 4.45 -5.78
CA LEU A 161 24.16 3.81 -6.45
C LEU A 161 25.51 4.46 -6.06
N ASN A 162 25.49 5.43 -5.16
CA ASN A 162 26.69 6.05 -4.61
C ASN A 162 27.15 5.34 -3.32
N ASP A 163 28.32 4.68 -3.38
CA ASP A 163 28.86 3.91 -2.25
C ASP A 163 29.13 4.77 -1.00
N GLN A 164 29.50 6.04 -1.16
CA GLN A 164 29.73 6.93 -0.03
C GLN A 164 28.41 7.32 0.66
N ASP A 165 27.35 7.48 -0.10
CA ASP A 165 26.00 7.70 0.43
C ASP A 165 25.48 6.45 1.13
N LEU A 166 25.71 5.26 0.59
CA LEU A 166 25.37 3.99 1.26
C LEU A 166 26.05 3.88 2.64
N VAL A 167 27.32 4.26 2.74
CA VAL A 167 28.06 4.32 4.02
C VAL A 167 27.42 5.33 4.97
N THR A 168 27.08 6.53 4.49
CA THR A 168 26.41 7.57 5.30
C THR A 168 25.04 7.12 5.81
N LEU A 169 24.29 6.41 4.98
CA LEU A 169 22.99 5.81 5.31
C LEU A 169 23.10 4.57 6.21
N GLY A 170 24.32 4.09 6.47
CA GLY A 170 24.58 2.90 7.29
C GLY A 170 24.11 1.60 6.61
N ARG A 171 24.11 1.56 5.29
CA ARG A 171 23.82 0.36 4.49
C ARG A 171 25.04 -0.56 4.51
N ASP A 172 24.78 -1.86 4.38
CA ASP A 172 25.76 -2.95 4.49
C ASP A 172 26.00 -3.67 3.15
N HIS A 173 25.71 -2.97 2.05
CA HIS A 173 25.99 -3.36 0.68
C HIS A 173 26.60 -2.16 -0.08
N ASN A 174 27.10 -2.40 -1.27
CA ASN A 174 27.57 -1.37 -2.21
C ASN A 174 26.74 -1.40 -3.51
N SER A 175 26.95 -0.44 -4.39
CA SER A 175 26.32 -0.32 -5.71
C SER A 175 26.43 -1.59 -6.57
N ARG A 176 27.58 -2.27 -6.55
CA ARG A 176 27.77 -3.54 -7.29
C ARG A 176 26.87 -4.65 -6.77
N ASP A 177 26.74 -4.76 -5.44
CA ASP A 177 25.83 -5.72 -4.82
C ASP A 177 24.37 -5.41 -5.17
N SER A 178 23.99 -4.13 -5.18
CA SER A 178 22.67 -3.65 -5.63
C SER A 178 22.37 -4.05 -7.06
N LEU A 179 23.25 -3.73 -8.00
CA LEU A 179 23.07 -4.03 -9.43
C LEU A 179 23.02 -5.54 -9.70
N ARG A 180 23.86 -6.35 -9.03
CA ARG A 180 23.82 -7.81 -9.15
C ARG A 180 22.49 -8.37 -8.64
N THR A 181 22.05 -7.93 -7.46
CA THR A 181 20.78 -8.39 -6.86
C THR A 181 19.59 -7.99 -7.73
N LEU A 182 19.62 -6.78 -8.31
CA LEU A 182 18.62 -6.31 -9.26
C LEU A 182 18.55 -7.17 -10.52
N GLN A 183 19.70 -7.49 -11.10
CA GLN A 183 19.76 -8.34 -12.28
C GLN A 183 19.16 -9.74 -12.00
N GLU A 184 19.55 -10.38 -10.90
CA GLU A 184 19.02 -11.69 -10.51
C GLU A 184 17.51 -11.64 -10.23
N ALA A 185 17.03 -10.62 -9.51
CA ALA A 185 15.60 -10.46 -9.22
C ALA A 185 14.78 -10.29 -10.51
N LYS A 186 15.29 -9.53 -11.50
CA LYS A 186 14.68 -9.36 -12.81
C LYS A 186 14.60 -10.66 -13.60
N GLU A 187 15.64 -11.48 -13.56
CA GLU A 187 15.65 -12.79 -14.21
C GLU A 187 14.62 -13.75 -13.61
N LEU A 188 14.45 -13.71 -12.28
CA LEU A 188 13.51 -14.56 -11.55
C LEU A 188 12.05 -14.08 -11.63
N CYS A 189 11.84 -12.77 -11.65
CA CYS A 189 10.54 -12.09 -11.63
C CYS A 189 10.49 -10.93 -12.65
N PRO A 190 10.52 -11.21 -13.97
CA PRO A 190 10.52 -10.15 -14.99
C PRO A 190 9.27 -9.27 -14.93
N GLY A 191 9.44 -7.94 -14.99
CA GLY A 191 8.34 -6.97 -14.87
C GLY A 191 7.73 -6.88 -13.46
N ARG A 192 8.33 -7.56 -12.48
CA ARG A 192 7.86 -7.63 -11.08
C ARG A 192 9.00 -7.39 -10.09
N THR A 193 9.97 -6.59 -10.47
CA THR A 193 11.01 -6.10 -9.56
C THR A 193 10.88 -4.59 -9.38
N SER A 194 10.78 -4.12 -8.14
CA SER A 194 10.84 -2.70 -7.80
C SER A 194 12.17 -2.32 -7.19
N VAL A 195 12.57 -1.07 -7.42
CA VAL A 195 13.73 -0.46 -6.77
C VAL A 195 13.28 0.70 -5.89
N ASP A 196 13.69 0.68 -4.63
CA ASP A 196 13.43 1.77 -3.68
C ASP A 196 14.64 2.70 -3.65
N VAL A 197 14.42 3.98 -3.90
CA VAL A 197 15.45 5.01 -4.07
C VAL A 197 15.17 6.17 -3.13
N ILE A 198 16.23 6.74 -2.55
CA ILE A 198 16.13 7.88 -1.64
C ILE A 198 16.86 9.07 -2.24
N PHE A 199 16.16 10.20 -2.41
CA PHE A 199 16.74 11.51 -2.77
C PHE A 199 16.74 12.46 -1.56
N GLY A 200 17.38 13.62 -1.71
CA GLY A 200 17.56 14.59 -0.61
C GLY A 200 18.59 14.12 0.43
N ARG A 201 19.62 13.38 0.00
CA ARG A 201 20.66 12.82 0.89
C ARG A 201 21.69 13.88 1.30
N PRO A 202 22.43 13.69 2.41
CA PRO A 202 23.46 14.65 2.83
C PRO A 202 24.47 14.95 1.73
N GLY A 203 24.70 16.24 1.45
CA GLY A 203 25.62 16.68 0.39
C GLY A 203 25.18 16.40 -1.05
N GLN A 204 23.95 15.88 -1.28
CA GLN A 204 23.44 15.60 -2.62
C GLN A 204 23.09 16.90 -3.35
N SER A 205 23.55 17.07 -4.59
CA SER A 205 23.13 18.16 -5.48
C SER A 205 22.12 17.65 -6.52
N THR A 206 21.38 18.58 -7.14
CA THR A 206 20.41 18.28 -8.20
C THR A 206 21.07 17.54 -9.36
N ASP A 207 22.21 18.04 -9.85
CA ASP A 207 22.94 17.44 -10.97
C ASP A 207 23.41 16.01 -10.68
N LEU A 208 23.86 15.73 -9.45
CA LEU A 208 24.28 14.39 -9.04
C LEU A 208 23.08 13.45 -8.94
N TRP A 209 21.95 13.95 -8.43
CA TRP A 209 20.71 13.19 -8.35
C TRP A 209 20.18 12.80 -9.73
N GLU A 210 20.13 13.74 -10.68
CA GLU A 210 19.65 13.49 -12.04
C GLU A 210 20.48 12.41 -12.74
N ARG A 211 21.82 12.51 -12.67
CA ARG A 211 22.73 11.53 -13.27
C ARG A 211 22.58 10.14 -12.67
N GLU A 212 22.45 10.07 -11.35
CA GLU A 212 22.26 8.79 -10.66
C GLU A 212 20.91 8.16 -11.01
N LEU A 213 19.83 8.95 -11.10
CA LEU A 213 18.52 8.46 -11.51
C LEU A 213 18.57 7.91 -12.93
N GLU A 214 19.16 8.63 -13.88
CA GLU A 214 19.39 8.17 -15.26
C GLU A 214 20.16 6.84 -15.29
N GLU A 215 21.26 6.73 -14.54
CA GLU A 215 22.03 5.49 -14.44
C GLU A 215 21.19 4.33 -13.89
N LEU A 216 20.42 4.57 -12.82
CA LEU A 216 19.55 3.56 -12.24
C LEU A 216 18.47 3.11 -13.23
N LEU A 217 17.91 4.02 -14.03
CA LEU A 217 16.83 3.70 -14.97
C LEU A 217 17.28 2.79 -16.11
N VAL A 218 18.58 2.79 -16.46
CA VAL A 218 19.16 1.81 -17.38
C VAL A 218 19.09 0.39 -16.82
N ALA A 219 19.30 0.24 -15.51
CA ALA A 219 19.34 -1.07 -14.85
C ALA A 219 17.97 -1.54 -14.33
N CYS A 220 17.07 -0.60 -14.00
CA CYS A 220 15.78 -0.89 -13.38
C CYS A 220 14.88 -1.79 -14.24
N ASP A 221 13.84 -2.34 -13.62
CA ASP A 221 12.82 -3.13 -14.31
C ASP A 221 11.67 -2.19 -14.73
N ASP A 222 10.47 -2.40 -14.19
CA ASP A 222 9.27 -1.64 -14.56
C ASP A 222 8.61 -0.90 -13.39
N HIS A 223 9.25 -0.87 -12.21
CA HIS A 223 8.74 -0.17 -11.04
C HIS A 223 9.84 0.54 -10.22
N VAL A 224 9.58 1.79 -9.85
CA VAL A 224 10.46 2.63 -9.02
C VAL A 224 9.66 3.24 -7.87
N SER A 225 10.12 3.02 -6.64
CA SER A 225 9.65 3.71 -5.45
C SER A 225 10.62 4.85 -5.12
N LEU A 226 10.14 6.08 -5.17
CA LEU A 226 10.92 7.30 -4.94
C LEU A 226 10.56 7.92 -3.58
N TYR A 227 11.53 8.00 -2.69
CA TYR A 227 11.36 8.52 -1.34
C TYR A 227 12.27 9.71 -1.07
N GLN A 228 11.72 10.75 -0.46
CA GLN A 228 12.54 11.82 0.12
C GLN A 228 13.16 11.33 1.43
N LEU A 229 14.43 11.63 1.68
CA LEU A 229 15.06 11.36 2.96
C LEU A 229 14.50 12.29 4.05
N THR A 230 13.73 11.71 4.98
CA THR A 230 13.22 12.43 6.15
C THR A 230 14.14 12.25 7.35
N LEU A 231 14.44 13.36 8.06
CA LEU A 231 15.22 13.33 9.29
C LEU A 231 14.36 13.00 10.51
N GLU A 232 14.42 11.75 10.93
CA GLU A 232 13.65 11.23 12.05
C GLU A 232 14.36 11.44 13.39
N ARG A 233 13.69 12.07 14.36
CA ARG A 233 14.22 12.26 15.72
C ARG A 233 14.58 10.91 16.34
N GLY A 234 15.73 10.85 17.02
CA GLY A 234 16.23 9.61 17.63
C GLY A 234 17.02 8.70 16.70
N THR A 235 17.25 9.11 15.45
CA THR A 235 18.15 8.41 14.52
C THR A 235 19.58 8.96 14.57
N ALA A 236 20.55 8.16 14.12
CA ALA A 236 21.95 8.57 14.10
C ALA A 236 22.18 9.70 13.10
N LEU A 237 21.51 9.65 11.95
CA LEU A 237 21.60 10.69 10.92
C LEU A 237 21.05 12.03 11.43
N PHE A 238 19.89 12.02 12.09
CA PHE A 238 19.34 13.23 12.72
C PHE A 238 20.35 13.88 13.68
N LYS A 239 21.02 13.09 14.52
CA LYS A 239 22.04 13.60 15.44
C LYS A 239 23.22 14.23 14.72
N GLN A 240 23.68 13.63 13.62
CA GLN A 240 24.82 14.13 12.84
C GLN A 240 24.48 15.44 12.12
N VAL A 241 23.30 15.54 11.52
CA VAL A 241 22.85 16.78 10.87
C VAL A 241 22.63 17.87 11.92
N HIS A 242 21.94 17.56 13.01
CA HIS A 242 21.66 18.53 14.07
C HIS A 242 22.93 19.06 14.76
N SER A 243 24.02 18.27 14.78
CA SER A 243 25.31 18.72 15.30
C SER A 243 26.18 19.46 14.27
N GLY A 244 25.68 19.71 13.05
CA GLY A 244 26.44 20.33 11.96
C GLY A 244 27.56 19.46 11.38
N LYS A 245 27.50 18.13 11.59
CA LYS A 245 28.49 17.20 11.02
C LYS A 245 28.20 16.88 9.56
N LEU A 246 26.93 16.91 9.17
CA LEU A 246 26.45 16.65 7.82
C LEU A 246 25.46 17.74 7.43
N ASP A 247 25.57 18.22 6.21
CA ASP A 247 24.66 19.21 5.65
C ASP A 247 23.61 18.53 4.77
N MET A 248 22.36 18.98 4.90
CA MET A 248 21.26 18.54 4.06
C MET A 248 21.03 19.52 2.93
N PRO A 249 20.51 19.07 1.77
CA PRO A 249 19.99 19.96 0.75
C PRO A 249 18.89 20.86 1.32
N THR A 250 18.75 22.06 0.77
CA THR A 250 17.65 22.96 1.13
C THR A 250 16.30 22.40 0.68
N GLU A 251 15.20 22.95 1.23
CA GLU A 251 13.85 22.61 0.78
C GLU A 251 13.66 22.90 -0.71
N GLU A 252 14.20 24.02 -1.20
CA GLU A 252 14.18 24.39 -2.63
C GLU A 252 14.94 23.38 -3.49
N GLN A 253 16.15 22.97 -3.09
CA GLN A 253 16.91 21.95 -3.81
C GLN A 253 16.17 20.62 -3.84
N THR A 254 15.54 20.23 -2.72
CA THR A 254 14.80 18.96 -2.61
C THR A 254 13.53 18.99 -3.46
N ALA A 255 12.84 20.13 -3.55
CA ALA A 255 11.70 20.31 -4.45
C ALA A 255 12.13 20.16 -5.92
N ILE A 256 13.22 20.80 -6.34
CA ILE A 256 13.79 20.66 -7.68
C ILE A 256 14.17 19.20 -7.97
N MET A 257 14.79 18.50 -7.02
CA MET A 257 15.13 17.07 -7.17
C MET A 257 13.88 16.21 -7.43
N TYR A 258 12.80 16.45 -6.69
CA TYR A 258 11.55 15.71 -6.86
C TYR A 258 10.88 16.03 -8.19
N GLU A 259 10.74 17.31 -8.54
CA GLU A 259 10.14 17.73 -9.82
C GLU A 259 10.89 17.17 -11.02
N THR A 260 12.23 17.26 -10.99
CA THR A 260 13.06 16.76 -12.08
C THR A 260 13.00 15.24 -12.18
N ALA A 261 13.00 14.52 -11.05
CA ALA A 261 12.84 13.07 -11.06
C ALA A 261 11.52 12.62 -11.71
N ARG A 262 10.43 13.33 -11.44
CA ARG A 262 9.12 13.04 -12.02
C ARG A 262 9.11 13.19 -13.54
N GLU A 263 9.75 14.23 -14.06
CA GLU A 263 9.87 14.43 -15.51
C GLU A 263 10.81 13.40 -16.15
N ILE A 264 11.96 13.09 -15.54
CA ILE A 264 12.88 12.04 -16.03
C ILE A 264 12.16 10.69 -16.10
N LEU A 265 11.45 10.29 -15.03
CA LEU A 265 10.70 9.04 -14.97
C LEU A 265 9.62 8.98 -16.07
N LYS A 266 8.87 10.07 -16.25
CA LYS A 266 7.86 10.19 -17.31
C LYS A 266 8.46 10.08 -18.72
N GLN A 267 9.61 10.71 -18.96
CA GLN A 267 10.34 10.59 -20.23
C GLN A 267 10.79 9.15 -20.51
N HIS A 268 11.11 8.39 -19.46
CA HIS A 268 11.43 6.96 -19.52
C HIS A 268 10.21 6.02 -19.57
N GLY A 269 9.00 6.59 -19.71
CA GLY A 269 7.75 5.87 -19.86
C GLY A 269 7.11 5.43 -18.54
N PHE A 270 7.67 5.80 -17.40
CA PHE A 270 7.07 5.51 -16.09
C PHE A 270 5.92 6.46 -15.80
N GLN A 271 4.82 5.90 -15.31
CA GLN A 271 3.65 6.64 -14.88
C GLN A 271 3.58 6.66 -13.36
N GLN A 272 3.46 7.86 -12.79
CA GLN A 272 3.12 8.01 -11.38
C GLN A 272 1.70 7.49 -11.15
N TYR A 273 1.53 6.48 -10.30
CA TYR A 273 0.20 5.97 -9.94
C TYR A 273 -0.24 6.41 -8.54
N GLU A 274 0.72 6.77 -7.69
CA GLU A 274 0.51 7.37 -6.38
C GLU A 274 1.74 8.20 -5.95
N VAL A 275 1.70 8.84 -4.77
CA VAL A 275 2.66 9.86 -4.34
C VAL A 275 4.13 9.44 -4.41
N SER A 276 4.47 8.17 -4.15
CA SER A 276 5.87 7.72 -4.09
C SER A 276 6.27 6.79 -5.24
N ASN A 277 5.33 6.17 -5.95
CA ASN A 277 5.60 5.05 -6.84
C ASN A 277 5.25 5.33 -8.29
N PHE A 278 6.13 4.85 -9.15
CA PHE A 278 6.08 4.99 -10.59
C PHE A 278 6.20 3.60 -11.21
N ALA A 279 5.39 3.33 -12.23
CA ALA A 279 5.41 2.06 -12.93
C ALA A 279 5.22 2.24 -14.43
N ARG A 280 5.77 1.34 -15.22
CA ARG A 280 5.43 1.17 -16.64
C ARG A 280 5.00 -0.28 -16.87
N ASN A 281 4.51 -0.60 -18.07
CA ASN A 281 4.09 -1.96 -18.44
C ASN A 281 3.14 -2.61 -17.42
N ASP A 282 2.24 -1.81 -16.82
CA ASP A 282 1.29 -2.22 -15.78
C ASP A 282 1.92 -2.88 -14.52
N ALA A 283 3.20 -2.63 -14.23
CA ALA A 283 3.92 -3.18 -13.08
C ALA A 283 3.58 -2.49 -11.73
N VAL A 284 2.36 -1.97 -11.58
CA VAL A 284 1.88 -1.34 -10.35
C VAL A 284 1.83 -2.36 -9.20
N SER A 285 2.21 -1.94 -7.98
CA SER A 285 2.05 -2.78 -6.79
C SER A 285 0.57 -2.87 -6.42
N ASN A 286 -0.04 -4.05 -6.59
CA ASN A 286 -1.41 -4.30 -6.19
C ASN A 286 -1.58 -4.13 -4.69
N HIS A 287 -0.58 -4.58 -3.91
CA HIS A 287 -0.59 -4.43 -2.46
C HIS A 287 -0.63 -2.96 -2.03
N ASN A 288 0.19 -2.09 -2.65
CA ASN A 288 0.17 -0.64 -2.35
C ASN A 288 -1.19 -0.03 -2.70
N LEU A 289 -1.75 -0.40 -3.86
CA LEU A 289 -3.06 0.08 -4.29
C LEU A 289 -4.19 -0.34 -3.34
N MET A 290 -4.11 -1.50 -2.69
CA MET A 290 -5.12 -1.91 -1.70
C MET A 290 -5.12 -0.97 -0.49
N TYR A 291 -3.95 -0.57 0.01
CA TYR A 291 -3.84 0.41 1.08
C TYR A 291 -4.43 1.76 0.68
N TRP A 292 -3.99 2.31 -0.46
CA TRP A 292 -4.44 3.62 -0.94
C TRP A 292 -5.93 3.68 -1.25
N ARG A 293 -6.52 2.55 -1.66
CA ARG A 293 -7.96 2.42 -1.90
C ARG A 293 -8.77 2.13 -0.63
N GLY A 294 -8.18 2.24 0.55
CA GLY A 294 -8.95 2.05 1.78
C GLY A 294 -9.47 0.61 1.95
N ARG A 295 -8.88 -0.40 1.29
CA ARG A 295 -9.34 -1.80 1.34
C ARG A 295 -8.96 -2.46 2.66
N GLN A 296 -9.53 -3.64 2.90
CA GLN A 296 -9.19 -4.45 4.06
C GLN A 296 -7.77 -4.98 3.94
N TYR A 297 -7.05 -4.99 5.05
CA TYR A 297 -5.77 -5.69 5.13
C TYR A 297 -5.54 -6.27 6.52
N ILE A 298 -4.93 -7.46 6.55
CA ILE A 298 -4.56 -8.16 7.77
C ILE A 298 -3.07 -7.92 8.04
N GLY A 299 -2.74 -7.45 9.24
CA GLY A 299 -1.37 -7.25 9.68
C GLY A 299 -0.93 -8.32 10.66
N ILE A 300 0.11 -9.07 10.28
CA ILE A 300 0.65 -10.21 11.02
C ILE A 300 2.13 -9.93 11.35
N GLY A 301 2.55 -10.28 12.56
CA GLY A 301 3.92 -10.11 13.04
C GLY A 301 4.11 -8.89 13.95
N PRO A 302 5.28 -8.79 14.61
CA PRO A 302 5.54 -7.76 15.61
C PRO A 302 5.41 -6.34 15.04
N GLY A 303 4.57 -5.50 15.64
CA GLY A 303 4.32 -4.13 15.20
C GLY A 303 3.52 -4.00 13.91
N ALA A 304 3.01 -5.11 13.36
CA ALA A 304 2.18 -5.05 12.16
C ALA A 304 0.87 -4.30 12.44
N HIS A 305 0.43 -3.53 11.46
CA HIS A 305 -0.86 -2.88 11.46
C HIS A 305 -1.83 -3.65 10.56
N GLY A 306 -3.07 -3.83 11.02
CA GLY A 306 -4.18 -4.38 10.26
C GLY A 306 -5.38 -3.45 10.29
N ARG A 307 -6.19 -3.45 9.23
CA ARG A 307 -7.48 -2.75 9.19
C ARG A 307 -8.50 -3.57 8.43
N PHE A 308 -9.47 -4.15 9.15
CA PHE A 308 -10.47 -5.04 8.58
C PHE A 308 -11.75 -5.04 9.43
N ARG A 309 -12.81 -5.68 8.96
CA ARG A 309 -14.06 -5.93 9.69
C ARG A 309 -13.98 -7.33 10.32
N PRO A 310 -13.99 -7.48 11.65
CA PRO A 310 -13.97 -8.79 12.29
C PRO A 310 -15.36 -9.42 12.26
N SER A 311 -15.59 -10.39 11.39
CA SER A 311 -16.92 -11.00 11.24
C SER A 311 -17.31 -11.90 12.41
N THR A 312 -16.36 -12.58 13.08
CA THR A 312 -16.70 -13.55 14.15
C THR A 312 -17.01 -12.91 15.50
N GLU A 313 -16.70 -11.63 15.69
CA GLU A 313 -16.96 -10.89 16.94
C GLU A 313 -18.26 -10.05 16.87
N GLY A 314 -19.14 -10.30 15.89
CA GLY A 314 -20.34 -9.49 15.65
C GLY A 314 -20.02 -8.06 15.18
N GLY A 315 -18.79 -7.82 14.70
CA GLY A 315 -18.32 -6.50 14.30
C GLY A 315 -18.83 -6.11 12.91
N ALA A 316 -19.93 -5.35 12.87
CA ALA A 316 -20.36 -4.67 11.64
C ALA A 316 -19.42 -3.50 11.25
N GLN A 317 -18.57 -3.06 12.19
CA GLN A 317 -17.68 -1.91 12.03
C GLN A 317 -16.26 -2.34 11.73
N ARG A 318 -15.60 -1.56 10.86
CA ARG A 318 -14.17 -1.71 10.57
C ARG A 318 -13.37 -1.32 11.81
N GLU A 319 -12.26 -2.00 12.03
CA GLU A 319 -11.33 -1.67 13.10
C GLU A 319 -9.88 -1.71 12.63
N ALA A 320 -9.06 -0.88 13.25
CA ALA A 320 -7.61 -0.94 13.14
C ALA A 320 -7.04 -1.72 14.32
N ARG A 321 -6.12 -2.65 14.03
CA ARG A 321 -5.35 -3.40 15.02
C ARG A 321 -3.87 -3.10 14.87
N VAL A 322 -3.19 -3.01 16.01
CA VAL A 322 -1.73 -2.87 16.08
C VAL A 322 -1.21 -4.02 16.92
N GLN A 323 -0.33 -4.83 16.33
CA GLN A 323 0.35 -5.89 17.06
C GLN A 323 1.44 -5.31 17.96
N THR A 324 1.79 -6.03 19.02
CA THR A 324 2.90 -5.71 19.92
C THR A 324 4.19 -5.52 19.14
N LEU A 325 4.90 -4.42 19.41
CA LEU A 325 6.09 -4.01 18.66
C LEU A 325 7.26 -4.98 18.88
N GLU A 326 7.47 -5.38 20.14
CA GLU A 326 8.61 -6.14 20.59
C GLU A 326 8.47 -7.64 20.26
N PRO A 327 9.37 -8.24 19.44
CA PRO A 327 9.19 -9.61 18.94
C PRO A 327 9.06 -10.66 20.04
N ASP A 328 9.88 -10.57 21.09
CA ASP A 328 9.88 -11.58 22.16
C ASP A 328 8.58 -11.51 23.00
N VAL A 329 8.03 -10.30 23.19
CA VAL A 329 6.74 -10.10 23.87
C VAL A 329 5.59 -10.55 22.97
N TRP A 330 5.61 -10.15 21.69
CA TRP A 330 4.64 -10.57 20.69
C TRP A 330 4.57 -12.10 20.57
N MET A 331 5.71 -12.79 20.51
CA MET A 331 5.74 -14.26 20.46
C MET A 331 5.13 -14.91 21.72
N MET A 332 5.33 -14.30 22.90
CA MET A 332 4.71 -14.77 24.15
C MET A 332 3.19 -14.63 24.11
N GLU A 333 2.69 -13.47 23.66
CA GLU A 333 1.26 -13.19 23.54
C GLU A 333 0.59 -14.09 22.50
N VAL A 334 1.23 -14.32 21.35
CA VAL A 334 0.73 -15.24 20.31
C VAL A 334 0.60 -16.67 20.84
N LYS A 335 1.57 -17.15 21.63
CA LYS A 335 1.47 -18.48 22.26
C LYS A 335 0.29 -18.58 23.22
N ASN A 336 0.03 -17.53 23.99
CA ASN A 336 -1.00 -17.52 25.02
C ASN A 336 -2.41 -17.27 24.46
N SER A 337 -2.54 -16.40 23.46
CA SER A 337 -3.82 -15.84 23.01
C SER A 337 -4.07 -16.00 21.52
N GLY A 338 -3.13 -16.59 20.77
CA GLY A 338 -3.23 -16.78 19.32
C GLY A 338 -2.78 -15.57 18.50
N HIS A 339 -2.77 -14.36 19.05
CA HIS A 339 -2.31 -13.13 18.40
C HIS A 339 -1.63 -12.18 19.39
N GLY A 340 -0.82 -11.24 18.89
CA GLY A 340 -0.18 -10.19 19.69
C GLY A 340 -0.87 -8.83 19.62
N THR A 341 -2.20 -8.78 19.43
CA THR A 341 -2.92 -7.49 19.29
C THR A 341 -2.87 -6.68 20.58
N ARG A 342 -2.16 -5.56 20.55
CA ARG A 342 -1.97 -4.66 21.69
C ARG A 342 -2.92 -3.48 21.71
N LYS A 343 -3.28 -2.96 20.54
CA LYS A 343 -4.24 -1.87 20.39
C LYS A 343 -5.31 -2.23 19.37
N ARG A 344 -6.56 -1.95 19.72
CA ARG A 344 -7.74 -2.07 18.87
C ARG A 344 -8.48 -0.74 18.85
N VAL A 345 -8.77 -0.22 17.67
CA VAL A 345 -9.52 1.03 17.47
C VAL A 345 -10.67 0.73 16.53
N ARG A 346 -11.91 0.91 16.98
CA ARG A 346 -13.10 0.82 16.11
C ARG A 346 -13.24 2.14 15.35
N LEU A 347 -13.48 2.06 14.05
CA LEU A 347 -13.61 3.23 13.20
C LEU A 347 -15.07 3.68 13.15
N THR A 348 -15.28 4.97 13.35
CA THR A 348 -16.56 5.62 13.06
C THR A 348 -16.77 5.75 11.55
N GLN A 349 -18.00 6.09 11.14
CA GLN A 349 -18.28 6.40 9.75
C GLN A 349 -17.45 7.59 9.23
N LEU A 350 -17.20 8.58 10.09
CA LEU A 350 -16.37 9.73 9.75
C LEU A 350 -14.91 9.31 9.56
N ASP A 351 -14.37 8.48 10.44
CA ASP A 351 -12.99 7.95 10.33
C ASP A 351 -12.80 7.23 8.98
N VAL A 352 -13.78 6.42 8.55
CA VAL A 352 -13.72 5.74 7.25
C VAL A 352 -13.69 6.73 6.08
N LEU A 353 -14.38 7.86 6.18
CA LEU A 353 -14.38 8.89 5.14
C LEU A 353 -13.10 9.71 5.14
N GLU A 354 -12.57 10.06 6.31
CA GLU A 354 -11.26 10.68 6.46
C GLU A 354 -10.17 9.80 5.85
N GLU A 355 -10.21 8.49 6.13
CA GLU A 355 -9.27 7.53 5.54
C GLU A 355 -9.43 7.44 4.02
N ALA A 356 -10.65 7.33 3.51
CA ALA A 356 -10.90 7.30 2.07
C ALA A 356 -10.36 8.57 1.39
N LEU A 357 -10.47 9.72 2.08
CA LEU A 357 -9.96 11.00 1.61
C LEU A 357 -8.41 11.05 1.65
N ALA A 358 -7.82 10.85 2.82
CA ALA A 358 -6.38 10.93 3.05
C ALA A 358 -5.58 9.92 2.23
N MET A 359 -6.09 8.71 2.08
CA MET A 359 -5.43 7.65 1.30
C MET A 359 -5.76 7.77 -0.18
N GLY A 360 -7.02 8.08 -0.52
CA GLY A 360 -7.48 8.14 -1.90
C GLY A 360 -6.85 9.27 -2.70
N MET A 361 -6.69 10.44 -2.08
CA MET A 361 -6.10 11.62 -2.73
C MET A 361 -4.62 11.45 -3.08
N ARG A 362 -3.94 10.47 -2.48
CA ARG A 362 -2.53 10.15 -2.78
C ARG A 362 -2.35 9.39 -4.09
N MET A 363 -3.42 8.96 -4.75
CA MET A 363 -3.36 8.34 -6.07
C MET A 363 -3.60 9.39 -7.17
N THR A 364 -2.96 9.23 -8.32
CA THR A 364 -3.25 10.07 -9.50
C THR A 364 -4.70 9.91 -9.99
N ARG A 365 -5.31 8.75 -9.74
CA ARG A 365 -6.74 8.51 -9.99
C ARG A 365 -7.65 9.21 -8.96
N GLY A 366 -7.13 9.59 -7.80
CA GLY A 366 -7.88 10.10 -6.66
C GLY A 366 -8.96 9.13 -6.18
N ILE A 367 -10.05 9.70 -5.68
CA ILE A 367 -11.23 9.00 -5.18
C ILE A 367 -12.30 9.02 -6.25
N THR A 368 -12.69 7.84 -6.75
CA THR A 368 -13.79 7.75 -7.71
C THR A 368 -15.14 7.91 -7.02
N HIS A 369 -16.16 8.35 -7.75
CA HIS A 369 -17.54 8.36 -7.23
C HIS A 369 -18.00 6.97 -6.79
N GLU A 370 -17.58 5.92 -7.50
CA GLU A 370 -17.87 4.53 -7.13
C GLU A 370 -17.24 4.15 -5.79
N HIS A 371 -15.97 4.49 -5.57
CA HIS A 371 -15.30 4.24 -4.30
C HIS A 371 -15.95 5.06 -3.18
N TRP A 372 -16.19 6.35 -3.40
CA TRP A 372 -16.83 7.20 -2.41
C TRP A 372 -18.18 6.66 -1.95
N LYS A 373 -19.04 6.21 -2.89
CA LYS A 373 -20.34 5.60 -2.56
C LYS A 373 -20.25 4.35 -1.69
N LYS A 374 -19.15 3.58 -1.79
CA LYS A 374 -18.89 2.41 -0.94
C LYS A 374 -18.56 2.81 0.50
N CYS A 375 -17.99 4.00 0.68
CA CYS A 375 -17.72 4.56 2.01
C CYS A 375 -18.93 5.34 2.54
N CYS A 376 -19.56 6.21 1.75
CA CYS A 376 -20.73 7.01 2.10
C CYS A 376 -21.80 6.92 1.00
N ALA A 377 -22.90 6.22 1.29
CA ALA A 377 -24.03 6.13 0.38
C ALA A 377 -24.91 7.41 0.35
N SER A 378 -24.83 8.22 1.41
CA SER A 378 -25.78 9.32 1.65
C SER A 378 -25.43 10.62 0.91
N TRP A 379 -24.16 10.86 0.59
CA TRP A 379 -23.69 12.13 0.03
C TRP A 379 -22.71 11.87 -1.11
N GLY A 380 -22.82 12.60 -2.22
CA GLY A 380 -21.82 12.57 -3.29
C GLY A 380 -20.61 13.45 -2.99
N LEU A 381 -19.50 13.23 -3.70
CA LEU A 381 -18.30 14.07 -3.57
C LEU A 381 -18.60 15.55 -3.86
N GLN A 382 -19.42 15.83 -4.88
CA GLN A 382 -19.80 17.22 -5.21
C GLN A 382 -20.63 17.85 -4.09
N ASP A 383 -21.57 17.10 -3.50
CA ASP A 383 -22.43 17.62 -2.42
C ASP A 383 -21.61 18.06 -1.21
N VAL A 384 -20.56 17.31 -0.89
CA VAL A 384 -19.68 17.57 0.26
C VAL A 384 -18.72 18.72 -0.04
N PHE A 385 -17.99 18.62 -1.15
CA PHE A 385 -16.80 19.46 -1.36
C PHE A 385 -17.07 20.74 -2.14
N MET A 386 -18.07 20.77 -3.03
CA MET A 386 -18.36 21.98 -3.82
C MET A 386 -19.14 23.05 -3.05
N GLN A 387 -19.40 22.86 -1.76
CA GLN A 387 -20.01 23.87 -0.88
C GLN A 387 -18.98 24.85 -0.29
N SER A 388 -17.69 24.50 -0.28
CA SER A 388 -16.62 25.37 0.23
C SER A 388 -16.11 26.32 -0.85
N PRO A 389 -16.13 27.65 -0.61
CA PRO A 389 -15.51 28.63 -1.49
C PRO A 389 -14.01 28.37 -1.73
N GLU A 390 -13.30 27.89 -0.70
CA GLU A 390 -11.88 27.54 -0.79
C GLU A 390 -11.64 26.39 -1.77
N ILE A 391 -12.45 25.32 -1.70
CA ILE A 391 -12.36 24.20 -2.63
C ILE A 391 -12.75 24.63 -4.06
N GLN A 392 -13.78 25.46 -4.20
CA GLN A 392 -14.14 26.01 -5.52
C GLN A 392 -12.98 26.81 -6.12
N SER A 393 -12.27 27.61 -5.32
CA SER A 393 -11.07 28.35 -5.76
C SER A 393 -9.95 27.40 -6.18
N LEU A 394 -9.65 26.36 -5.39
CA LEU A 394 -8.66 25.33 -5.76
C LEU A 394 -9.04 24.59 -7.05
N ALA A 395 -10.33 24.35 -7.28
CA ALA A 395 -10.81 23.74 -8.51
C ALA A 395 -10.69 24.68 -9.73
N GLN A 396 -10.99 25.97 -9.56
CA GLN A 396 -10.82 26.99 -10.60
C GLN A 396 -9.35 27.18 -10.99
N GLN A 397 -8.42 27.07 -10.02
CA GLN A 397 -6.98 27.08 -10.26
C GLN A 397 -6.45 25.78 -10.89
N GLY A 398 -7.30 24.76 -11.06
CA GLY A 398 -6.92 23.47 -11.62
C GLY A 398 -6.11 22.59 -10.68
N LEU A 399 -5.97 22.94 -9.40
CA LEU A 399 -5.24 22.15 -8.41
C LEU A 399 -6.05 20.93 -7.95
N LEU A 400 -7.37 21.10 -7.82
CA LEU A 400 -8.31 20.03 -7.56
C LEU A 400 -9.20 19.82 -8.79
N ILE A 401 -9.49 18.56 -9.09
CA ILE A 401 -10.38 18.21 -10.19
C ILE A 401 -11.51 17.37 -9.64
N ILE A 402 -12.73 17.91 -9.72
CA ILE A 402 -13.98 17.23 -9.38
C ILE A 402 -14.81 17.11 -10.65
N ASP A 403 -14.87 15.92 -11.22
CA ASP A 403 -15.56 15.65 -12.49
C ASP A 403 -16.40 14.37 -12.39
N ASN A 404 -16.82 13.83 -13.53
CA ASN A 404 -17.58 12.57 -13.61
C ASN A 404 -16.80 11.34 -13.14
N ARG A 405 -15.47 11.41 -13.03
CA ARG A 405 -14.63 10.30 -12.52
C ARG A 405 -14.60 10.32 -11.00
N GLY A 406 -14.50 11.50 -10.40
CA GLY A 406 -14.41 11.69 -8.96
C GLY A 406 -13.61 12.92 -8.56
N LEU A 407 -12.99 12.87 -7.39
CA LEU A 407 -12.14 13.92 -6.81
C LEU A 407 -10.68 13.48 -6.86
N ARG A 408 -9.80 14.32 -7.40
CA ARG A 408 -8.34 14.09 -7.45
C ARG A 408 -7.57 15.41 -7.51
N CYS A 409 -6.26 15.37 -7.28
CA CYS A 409 -5.37 16.46 -7.62
C CYS A 409 -5.04 16.46 -9.12
N SER A 410 -4.66 17.61 -9.68
CA SER A 410 -3.83 17.61 -10.88
C SER A 410 -2.49 16.95 -10.62
N TRP A 411 -1.73 16.66 -11.67
CA TRP A 411 -0.42 16.03 -11.51
C TRP A 411 0.51 16.99 -10.76
N GLU A 412 0.49 18.28 -11.07
CA GLU A 412 1.26 19.33 -10.40
C GLU A 412 0.86 19.43 -8.92
N ALA A 413 -0.44 19.47 -8.62
CA ALA A 413 -0.95 19.59 -7.26
C ALA A 413 -0.68 18.35 -6.39
N LEU A 414 -0.49 17.16 -6.98
CA LEU A 414 -0.14 15.95 -6.23
C LEU A 414 1.18 16.10 -5.47
N ALA A 415 2.13 16.89 -6.00
CA ALA A 415 3.41 17.17 -5.34
C ALA A 415 3.26 17.95 -4.03
N VAL A 416 2.18 18.72 -3.90
CA VAL A 416 1.87 19.56 -2.74
C VAL A 416 0.58 19.14 -2.04
N LEU A 417 0.18 17.87 -2.22
CA LEU A 417 -1.08 17.33 -1.70
C LEU A 417 -1.24 17.56 -0.20
N ASP A 418 -0.16 17.49 0.58
CA ASP A 418 -0.21 17.67 2.03
C ASP A 418 -0.64 19.09 2.44
N CYS A 419 -0.52 20.09 1.55
CA CYS A 419 -1.07 21.42 1.76
C CYS A 419 -2.58 21.50 1.45
N LEU A 420 -3.08 20.63 0.57
CA LEU A 420 -4.49 20.62 0.13
C LEU A 420 -5.37 19.73 1.02
N LEU A 421 -4.80 18.64 1.54
CA LEU A 421 -5.54 17.64 2.30
C LEU A 421 -6.21 18.20 3.57
N PRO A 422 -5.60 19.10 4.37
CA PRO A 422 -6.26 19.71 5.52
C PRO A 422 -7.53 20.49 5.15
N VAL A 423 -7.54 21.16 3.99
CA VAL A 423 -8.73 21.90 3.51
C VAL A 423 -9.87 20.93 3.21
N LEU A 424 -9.57 19.82 2.54
CA LEU A 424 -10.55 18.78 2.24
C LEU A 424 -11.10 18.10 3.50
N LEU A 425 -10.21 17.74 4.45
CA LEU A 425 -10.61 17.12 5.72
C LEU A 425 -11.49 18.07 6.55
N ASN A 426 -11.10 19.35 6.64
CA ASN A 426 -11.90 20.35 7.35
C ASN A 426 -13.29 20.51 6.72
N GLN A 427 -13.39 20.56 5.39
CA GLN A 427 -14.70 20.64 4.73
C GLN A 427 -15.55 19.39 5.01
N LEU A 428 -14.95 18.20 5.02
CA LEU A 428 -15.66 16.97 5.39
C LEU A 428 -16.21 17.06 6.82
N HIS A 429 -15.43 17.59 7.76
CA HIS A 429 -15.86 17.78 9.16
C HIS A 429 -16.99 18.79 9.30
N VAL A 430 -16.88 19.96 8.66
CA VAL A 430 -17.92 20.99 8.68
C VAL A 430 -19.23 20.41 8.13
N PHE A 431 -19.15 19.79 6.93
CA PHE A 431 -20.33 19.22 6.28
C PHE A 431 -20.99 18.09 7.09
N ALA A 432 -20.18 17.20 7.69
CA ALA A 432 -20.69 16.12 8.52
C ALA A 432 -21.34 16.65 9.81
N SER A 433 -20.74 17.67 10.43
CA SER A 433 -21.27 18.28 11.67
C SER A 433 -22.62 18.93 11.44
N ASP A 434 -22.77 19.71 10.37
CA ASP A 434 -24.03 20.39 10.04
C ASP A 434 -25.19 19.41 9.84
N ARG A 435 -24.91 18.22 9.30
CA ARG A 435 -25.96 17.20 9.04
C ARG A 435 -26.19 16.24 10.20
N LEU A 436 -25.21 16.04 11.07
CA LEU A 436 -25.39 15.31 12.31
C LEU A 436 -26.25 16.13 13.29
N VAL A 437 -26.09 17.45 13.33
CA VAL A 437 -26.93 18.36 14.13
C VAL A 437 -28.38 18.37 13.61
N ASN A 438 -28.57 18.43 12.28
CA ASN A 438 -29.91 18.46 11.68
C ASN A 438 -30.69 17.13 11.77
N ASN A 439 -30.04 16.00 12.07
CA ASN A 439 -30.72 14.72 12.33
C ASN A 439 -31.27 14.60 13.77
N PHE A 440 -30.94 15.53 14.67
CA PHE A 440 -31.54 15.62 16.01
C PHE A 440 -32.67 16.67 16.11
N GLU A 441 -32.94 17.40 15.02
CA GLU A 441 -34.05 18.36 14.91
C GLU A 441 -35.04 17.94 13.81
N THR A 442 -35.60 16.74 13.92
CA THR A 442 -36.92 16.45 13.34
C THR A 442 -37.77 15.72 14.39
N PRO A 443 -38.91 16.28 14.82
CA PRO A 443 -39.75 15.73 15.88
C PRO A 443 -40.50 14.45 15.47
#